data_AF-A0A7W7LRM6-F1
#
_entry.id   AF-A0A7W7LRM6-F1
#
_cell.length_a   1.000
_cell.length_b   1.000
_cell.length_c   1.000
_cell.angle_alpha   90.00
_cell.angle_beta   90.00
_cell.angle_gamma   90.00
#
_symmetry.space_group_name_H-M   'P 1'
#
loop_
_entity.id
_entity.type
_entity.pdbx_description
1 polymer ?
#
loop_
_entity_poly.entity_id
_entity_poly.type
_entity_poly.pdbx_seq_one_letter_code
_entity_poly.pdbx_strand_id
1 'polypeptide(L)' 'MADRAGRRVETAVRRGVVEVSEVTRTGVVVRTARFMANRVLALVEHPVPRVDGSERLLGEDPGVQGSALHPRV' A
#
# COMPACT_ATOMS: atom_id res chain seq x y z
N MET A 1 -3.05 -6.03 -2.14
CA MET A 1 -1.97 -7.03 -2.38
C MET A 1 -0.94 -6.88 -1.26
N ALA A 2 -0.29 -7.94 -0.80
CA ALA A 2 0.42 -7.87 0.48
C ALA A 2 1.64 -6.92 0.43
N ASP A 3 1.80 -6.26 1.57
CA ASP A 3 2.54 -5.04 1.89
C ASP A 3 4.04 -5.05 1.57
N ARG A 4 4.60 -3.84 1.47
CA ARG A 4 5.98 -3.36 1.50
C ARG A 4 6.98 -3.97 0.53
N ALA A 5 7.07 -5.29 0.48
CA ALA A 5 7.94 -6.05 -0.43
C ALA A 5 7.23 -6.49 -1.72
N GLY A 6 5.92 -6.25 -1.84
CA GLY A 6 5.15 -6.58 -3.05
C GLY A 6 4.96 -8.08 -3.25
N ARG A 7 4.90 -8.84 -2.15
CA ARG A 7 4.62 -10.28 -2.13
C ARG A 7 3.18 -10.52 -1.69
N ARG A 8 2.65 -11.73 -1.83
CA ARG A 8 1.30 -12.09 -1.33
C ARG A 8 1.31 -13.48 -0.74
N VAL A 9 0.30 -13.78 0.07
CA VAL A 9 0.09 -15.11 0.62
C VAL A 9 -0.94 -15.85 -0.23
N GLU A 10 -0.62 -17.08 -0.62
CA GLU A 10 -1.53 -18.05 -1.23
C GLU A 10 -1.80 -19.19 -0.25
N THR A 11 -2.98 -19.81 -0.37
CA THR A 11 -3.39 -20.89 0.53
C THR A 11 -4.08 -22.00 -0.25
N ALA A 12 -3.68 -23.24 0.02
CA ALA A 12 -4.31 -24.44 -0.53
C ALA A 12 -4.69 -25.40 0.60
N VAL A 13 -5.93 -25.90 0.58
CA VAL A 13 -6.40 -26.90 1.55
C VAL A 13 -6.48 -28.25 0.87
N ARG A 14 -5.75 -29.25 1.40
CA ARG A 14 -5.67 -30.60 0.84
C ARG A 14 -5.61 -31.63 1.98
N ARG A 15 -6.52 -32.61 1.96
CA ARG A 15 -6.50 -33.79 2.86
C ARG A 15 -6.22 -33.45 4.34
N GLY A 16 -6.93 -32.46 4.88
CA GLY A 16 -6.79 -32.05 6.28
C GLY A 16 -5.55 -31.22 6.61
N VAL A 17 -4.87 -30.71 5.59
CA VAL A 17 -3.70 -29.85 5.72
C VAL A 17 -3.94 -28.53 4.98
N VAL A 18 -3.53 -27.44 5.61
CA VAL A 18 -3.44 -26.12 4.99
C VAL A 18 -1.99 -25.85 4.59
N GLU A 19 -1.75 -25.72 3.30
CA GLU A 19 -0.48 -25.28 2.72
C GLU A 19 -0.54 -23.78 2.47
N VAL A 20 0.49 -23.07 2.88
CA VAL A 20 0.59 -21.61 2.75
C VAL A 20 1.89 -21.27 2.06
N SER A 21 1.82 -20.44 1.03
CA SER A 21 2.97 -20.00 0.25
C SER A 21 3.00 -18.48 0.18
N GLU A 22 4.15 -17.88 0.48
CA GLU A 22 4.42 -16.50 0.14
C GLU A 22 4.97 -16.47 -1.28
N VAL A 23 4.33 -15.69 -2.16
CA VAL A 23 4.71 -15.57 -3.57
C VAL A 23 5.04 -14.14 -3.94
N THR A 24 5.95 -13.95 -4.88
CA THR A 24 6.22 -12.65 -5.50
C THR A 24 5.02 -12.16 -6.31
N ARG A 25 5.09 -10.91 -6.78
CA ARG A 25 4.11 -10.36 -7.71
C ARG A 25 3.96 -11.16 -9.01
N THR A 26 5.02 -11.83 -9.46
CA THR A 26 5.04 -12.68 -10.66
C THR A 26 4.66 -14.14 -10.38
N GLY A 27 4.32 -14.48 -9.13
CA GLY A 27 3.89 -15.83 -8.75
C GLY A 27 5.03 -16.79 -8.35
N VAL A 28 6.25 -16.30 -8.18
CA VAL A 28 7.38 -17.13 -7.72
C VAL A 28 7.26 -17.36 -6.21
N VAL A 29 7.29 -18.61 -5.76
CA VAL A 29 7.25 -18.95 -4.33
C VAL A 29 8.58 -18.58 -3.67
N VAL A 30 8.52 -17.87 -2.54
CA VAL A 30 9.72 -17.47 -1.77
C VAL A 30 9.73 -18.05 -0.35
N ARG A 31 8.59 -18.50 0.17
CA ARG A 31 8.48 -19.15 1.48
C ARG A 31 7.28 -20.08 1.49
N THR A 32 7.39 -21.17 2.24
CA THR A 32 6.33 -22.17 2.38
C THR A 32 6.12 -22.55 3.85
N ALA A 33 4.90 -22.96 4.18
CA ALA A 33 4.54 -23.53 5.47
C ALA A 33 3.40 -24.54 5.32
N ARG A 34 3.32 -25.49 6.25
CA ARG A 34 2.29 -26.52 6.30
C ARG A 34 1.68 -26.58 7.70
N PHE A 35 0.36 -26.48 7.78
CA PHE A 35 -0.39 -26.59 9.02
C PHE A 35 -1.19 -27.89 8.99
N MET A 36 -0.87 -28.81 9.90
CA MET A 36 -1.55 -30.12 10.05
C MET A 36 -2.85 -30.00 10.85
N ALA A 37 -3.58 -28.90 10.65
CA ALA A 37 -4.84 -28.59 11.30
C ALA A 37 -5.86 -28.16 10.25
N ASN A 38 -7.12 -28.55 10.46
CA ASN A 38 -8.20 -28.27 9.51
C ASN A 38 -8.64 -26.80 9.51
N ARG A 39 -8.27 -26.02 10.53
CA ARG A 39 -8.67 -24.62 10.71
C ARG A 39 -7.44 -23.80 11.06
N VAL A 40 -7.17 -22.77 10.28
CA VAL A 40 -6.03 -21.85 10.44
C VAL A 40 -6.55 -20.42 10.35
N LEU A 41 -6.14 -19.56 11.28
CA LEU A 41 -6.35 -18.12 11.23
C LEU A 41 -5.02 -17.44 10.92
N ALA A 42 -5.02 -16.48 10.00
CA ALA A 42 -3.85 -15.71 9.64
C ALA A 42 -4.11 -14.22 9.91
N LEU A 43 -3.21 -13.59 10.64
CA LEU A 43 -3.13 -12.13 10.76
C LEU A 43 -2.07 -11.64 9.78
N VAL A 44 -2.44 -10.69 8.93
CA VAL A 44 -1.56 -10.13 7.90
C VAL A 44 -1.54 -8.62 8.04
N GLU A 45 -0.33 -8.04 8.03
CA GLU A 45 -0.17 -6.58 7.96
C GLU A 45 -0.55 -6.10 6.55
N HIS A 46 -1.38 -5.05 6.50
CA HIS A 46 -1.76 -4.41 5.25
C HIS A 46 -1.03 -3.07 5.10
N PRO A 47 -0.51 -2.77 3.88
CA PRO A 47 0.16 -1.49 3.63
C PRO A 47 -0.81 -0.37 3.88
N VAL A 48 -0.43 0.57 4.73
CA VAL A 48 -1.12 1.86 4.79
C VAL A 48 -0.83 2.58 3.47
N PRO A 49 -1.85 2.93 2.66
CA PRO A 49 -1.65 3.73 1.46
C PRO A 49 -0.94 5.03 1.83
N ARG A 50 0.22 5.29 1.23
CA ARG A 50 0.93 6.54 1.44
C ARG A 50 0.14 7.61 0.69
N VAL A 51 -0.36 8.62 1.40
CA VAL A 51 -0.99 9.78 0.75
C VAL A 51 0.12 10.51 0.02
N ASP A 52 0.06 10.55 -1.30
CA ASP A 52 1.05 11.27 -2.09
C ASP A 52 0.95 12.77 -1.73
N GLY A 53 1.99 13.29 -1.08
CA GLY A 53 2.03 14.66 -0.56
C GLY A 53 2.08 15.75 -1.64
N SER A 54 1.80 15.44 -2.91
CA SER A 54 1.94 16.33 -4.05
C SER A 54 0.78 17.33 -4.22
N GLU A 55 -0.33 17.17 -3.51
CA GLU A 55 -1.47 18.10 -3.64
C GLU A 55 -1.39 19.36 -2.75
N ARG A 56 -0.46 19.43 -1.76
CA ARG A 56 -0.32 20.62 -0.90
C ARG A 56 0.57 21.72 -1.48
N LEU A 57 1.27 21.47 -2.59
CA LEU A 57 2.23 22.43 -3.17
C LEU A 57 1.64 23.27 -4.32
N LEU A 58 0.36 23.11 -4.67
CA LEU A 58 -0.28 23.80 -5.80
C LEU A 58 -1.25 24.93 -5.36
N GLY A 59 -1.20 25.37 -4.10
CA GLY A 59 -2.24 26.23 -3.52
C GLY A 59 -1.83 27.63 -3.03
N GLU A 60 -0.56 28.02 -3.09
CA GLU A 60 -0.13 29.35 -2.66
C GLU A 60 0.65 30.04 -3.78
N ASP A 61 -0.10 30.68 -4.69
CA ASP A 61 0.40 31.84 -5.42
C ASP A 61 0.22 33.08 -4.51
N PRO A 62 1.28 33.66 -3.93
CA PRO A 62 1.23 34.99 -3.33
C PRO A 62 1.23 36.04 -4.45
N GLY A 63 0.21 35.99 -5.29
CA GLY A 63 0.04 36.86 -6.44
C GLY A 63 -1.14 37.80 -6.24
N VAL A 64 -0.85 39.11 -6.24
CA VAL A 64 -1.78 40.19 -6.60
C VAL A 64 -2.67 40.72 -5.45
N GLN A 65 -2.06 41.53 -4.58
CA GLN A 65 -2.75 42.76 -4.13
C GLN A 65 -2.34 43.89 -5.08
N GLY A 66 -3.12 44.01 -6.16
CA GLY A 66 -3.18 45.24 -6.91
C GLY A 66 -3.88 46.30 -6.08
N SER A 67 -3.22 47.43 -5.85
CA SER A 67 -3.92 48.71 -5.78
C SER A 67 -2.97 49.83 -6.21
N ALA A 68 -3.07 50.12 -7.50
CA ALA A 68 -2.91 51.41 -8.17
C ALA A 68 -2.03 52.49 -7.50
N LEU A 69 -0.92 52.78 -8.17
CA LEU A 69 -0.41 54.13 -8.32
C LEU A 69 -1.57 55.09 -8.68
N HIS A 70 -1.75 56.16 -7.92
CA HIS A 70 -2.47 57.35 -8.39
C HIS A 70 -1.69 58.63 -8.05
N PRO A 71 -1.73 59.67 -8.90
CA PRO A 71 -0.62 60.59 -9.10
C PRO A 71 -0.79 61.95 -8.41
N ARG A 72 0.36 62.66 -8.30
CA ARG A 72 0.60 64.12 -8.28
C ARG A 72 -0.29 65.02 -7.40
N VAL A 73 0.37 65.70 -6.46
CA VAL A 73 0.31 67.17 -6.26
C VAL A 73 1.72 67.72 -6.08
#